data_AF-A0A9E3F658-F1
#
_entry.id   AF-A0A9E3F658-F1
#
_cell.length_a   1.000
_cell.length_b   1.000
_cell.length_c   1.000
_cell.angle_alpha   90.00
_cell.angle_beta   90.00
_cell.angle_gamma   90.00
#
_symmetry.space_group_name_H-M   'P 1'
#
loop_
_entity.id
_entity.type
_entity.pdbx_description
1 polymer ?
#
loop_
_entity_poly.entity_id
_entity_poly.type
_entity_poly.pdbx_seq_one_letter_code
_entity_poly.pdbx_strand_id
1 'polypeptide(L)'
;MDVPRSQIQDELSRIVTSLESITGRKSRWTGNVMLSNDPSFRGKMSWNGDIVFRDSIVQQDLRWRTVIHEALHTLSVDLIPSSYFDLLGWEEGVVEKLQRLLRPVILTQLGVRVPEAVFVPVEAGHEYNAYIDALESVRGALSAPDSAFYLDLLAVPLKDRPRHVIQHGKVLPPQEFKHFQRLFAASFAVLRGD
;
A
#
# COMPACT_ATOMS: atom_id res chain seq x y z
N MET A 1 6.43 -23.10 17.29
CA MET A 1 6.14 -22.28 18.47
C MET A 1 5.17 -21.23 18.01
N ASP A 2 4.00 -21.14 18.64
CA ASP A 2 2.99 -20.18 18.25
C ASP A 2 3.46 -18.77 18.58
N VAL A 3 3.63 -17.91 17.58
CA VAL A 3 3.76 -16.46 17.74
C VAL A 3 2.54 -15.94 18.51
N PRO A 4 2.71 -15.44 19.74
CA PRO A 4 1.59 -14.91 20.52
C PRO A 4 1.00 -13.67 19.84
N ARG A 5 -0.31 -13.43 20.00
CA ARG A 5 -0.96 -12.18 19.56
C ARG A 5 -0.22 -10.93 20.02
N SER A 6 0.33 -10.94 21.24
CA SER A 6 1.11 -9.82 21.78
C SER A 6 2.36 -9.53 20.94
N GLN A 7 3.04 -10.56 20.43
CA GLN A 7 4.19 -10.36 19.56
C GLN A 7 3.80 -9.66 18.26
N ILE A 8 2.71 -10.06 17.60
CA ILE A 8 2.26 -9.38 16.36
C ILE A 8 1.83 -7.95 16.63
N GLN A 9 1.19 -7.70 17.78
CA GLN A 9 0.82 -6.35 18.19
C GLN A 9 2.05 -5.46 18.41
N ASP A 10 3.11 -5.99 19.04
CA ASP A 10 4.38 -5.30 19.22
C ASP A 10 5.11 -5.06 17.89
N GLU A 11 5.14 -6.06 17.00
CA GLU A 11 5.71 -5.96 15.65
C GLU A 11 4.98 -4.86 14.84
N LEU A 12 3.64 -4.88 14.83
CA LEU A 12 2.82 -3.89 14.14
C LEU A 12 3.02 -2.48 14.73
N SER A 13 3.12 -2.34 16.05
CA SER A 13 3.38 -1.05 16.70
C SER A 13 4.71 -0.43 16.26
N ARG A 14 5.76 -1.25 16.16
CA ARG A 14 7.07 -0.81 15.65
C ARG A 14 7.02 -0.44 14.16
N ILE A 15 6.29 -1.22 13.36
CA ILE A 15 6.06 -0.93 11.94
C ILE A 15 5.32 0.39 11.77
N VAL A 16 4.21 0.59 12.49
CA VAL A 16 3.43 1.83 12.44
C VAL A 16 4.31 3.01 12.83
N THR A 17 5.07 2.92 13.93
CA THR A 17 5.99 3.98 14.35
C THR A 17 7.03 4.32 13.26
N SER A 18 7.62 3.31 12.63
CA SER A 18 8.55 3.47 11.51
C SER A 18 7.89 4.16 10.32
N LEU A 19 6.69 3.71 9.93
CA LEU A 19 5.93 4.28 8.83
C LEU A 19 5.48 5.72 9.12
N GLU A 20 5.04 6.04 10.34
CA GLU A 20 4.72 7.42 10.73
C GLU A 20 5.95 8.33 10.56
N SER A 21 7.13 7.85 10.95
CA SER A 21 8.38 8.59 10.79
C SER A 21 8.76 8.80 9.32
N ILE A 22 8.53 7.80 8.46
CA ILE A 22 8.86 7.87 7.02
C ILE A 22 7.87 8.77 6.28
N THR A 23 6.58 8.63 6.58
CA THR A 23 5.49 9.31 5.87
C THR A 23 5.19 10.70 6.43
N GLY A 24 5.61 10.98 7.66
CA GLY A 24 5.20 12.19 8.40
C GLY A 24 3.71 12.19 8.78
N ARG A 25 3.03 11.04 8.71
CA ARG A 25 1.59 10.91 8.94
C ARG A 25 1.31 10.15 10.21
N LYS A 26 0.18 10.47 10.84
CA LYS A 26 -0.34 9.71 11.97
C LYS A 26 -1.22 8.58 11.48
N SER A 27 -0.97 7.40 12.02
CA SER A 27 -1.78 6.22 11.78
C SER A 27 -3.11 6.33 12.51
N ARG A 28 -4.17 5.83 11.89
CA ARG A 28 -5.48 5.62 12.52
C ARG A 28 -5.61 4.26 13.21
N TRP A 29 -4.52 3.47 13.27
CA TRP A 29 -4.53 2.19 13.96
C TRP A 29 -4.86 2.39 15.43
N THR A 30 -5.80 1.61 15.94
CA THR A 30 -6.29 1.73 17.33
C THR A 30 -5.36 1.09 18.36
N GLY A 31 -4.31 0.40 17.91
CA GLY A 31 -3.49 -0.48 18.76
C GLY A 31 -4.03 -1.90 18.86
N ASN A 32 -5.22 -2.19 18.30
CA ASN A 32 -5.81 -3.52 18.35
C ASN A 32 -5.38 -4.38 17.16
N VAL A 33 -4.93 -5.60 17.47
CA VAL A 33 -4.78 -6.69 16.52
C VAL A 33 -5.75 -7.81 16.85
N MET A 34 -6.41 -8.39 15.86
CA MET A 34 -7.19 -9.62 15.99
C MET A 34 -6.61 -10.73 15.13
N LEU A 35 -6.73 -11.97 15.59
CA LEU A 35 -6.37 -13.15 14.81
C LEU A 35 -7.66 -13.88 14.42
N SER A 36 -7.73 -14.32 13.17
CA SER A 36 -8.88 -15.02 12.59
C SER A 36 -8.44 -16.31 11.90
N ASN A 37 -9.30 -17.33 11.94
CA ASN A 37 -9.11 -18.57 11.18
C ASN A 37 -9.75 -18.52 9.79
N ASP A 38 -10.31 -17.38 9.39
CA ASP A 38 -10.97 -17.21 8.10
C ASP A 38 -9.97 -17.31 6.93
N PRO A 39 -10.14 -18.29 6.01
CA PRO A 39 -9.24 -18.50 4.89
C PRO A 39 -9.51 -17.57 3.69
N SER A 40 -10.44 -16.61 3.78
CA SER A 40 -10.74 -15.68 2.69
C SER A 40 -9.77 -14.49 2.58
N PHE A 41 -9.05 -14.14 3.65
CA PHE A 41 -8.10 -13.01 3.65
C PHE A 41 -6.81 -13.32 4.41
N ARG A 42 -5.72 -12.60 4.12
CA ARG A 42 -4.43 -12.74 4.83
C ARG A 42 -4.30 -11.70 5.95
N GLY A 43 -4.62 -10.46 5.62
CA GLY A 43 -4.78 -9.34 6.52
C GLY A 43 -6.01 -8.54 6.07
N LYS A 44 -6.54 -7.72 6.96
CA LYS A 44 -7.44 -6.62 6.62
C LYS A 44 -7.42 -5.56 7.71
N MET A 45 -7.39 -4.31 7.32
CA MET A 45 -7.67 -3.16 8.17
C MET A 45 -9.17 -2.86 8.18
N SER A 46 -9.76 -2.86 9.37
CA SER A 46 -11.17 -2.52 9.60
C SER A 46 -11.38 -1.02 9.58
N TRP A 47 -12.56 -0.55 9.19
CA TRP A 47 -12.87 0.89 9.09
C TRP A 47 -12.74 1.68 10.40
N ASN A 48 -12.80 1.00 11.55
CA ASN A 48 -12.56 1.59 12.87
C ASN A 48 -11.06 1.70 13.23
N GLY A 49 -10.16 1.22 12.37
CA GLY A 49 -8.71 1.22 12.57
C GLY A 49 -8.14 -0.05 13.20
N ASP A 50 -8.94 -1.07 13.54
CA ASP A 50 -8.41 -2.35 14.01
C ASP A 50 -7.79 -3.14 12.84
N ILE A 51 -6.76 -3.96 13.09
CA ILE A 51 -6.18 -4.83 12.06
C ILE A 51 -6.42 -6.31 12.41
N VAL A 52 -6.90 -7.07 11.44
CA VAL A 52 -7.16 -8.51 11.58
C VAL A 52 -6.22 -9.29 10.67
N PHE A 53 -5.51 -10.27 11.22
CA PHE A 53 -4.66 -11.18 10.45
C PHE A 53 -5.19 -12.61 10.49
N ARG A 54 -4.89 -13.37 9.44
CA ARG A 54 -5.09 -14.82 9.47
C ARG A 54 -4.07 -15.46 10.41
N ASP A 55 -4.52 -16.31 11.31
CA ASP A 55 -3.64 -16.93 12.31
C ASP A 55 -2.46 -17.69 11.66
N SER A 56 -2.71 -18.40 10.56
CA SER A 56 -1.65 -19.16 9.88
C SER A 56 -0.58 -18.30 9.21
N ILE A 57 -0.80 -17.00 8.95
CA ILE A 57 0.22 -16.14 8.35
C ILE A 57 1.23 -15.65 9.38
N VAL A 58 0.83 -15.50 10.65
CA VAL A 58 1.66 -14.85 11.67
C VAL A 58 2.91 -15.65 12.04
N GLN A 59 2.97 -16.92 11.65
CA GLN A 59 4.11 -17.82 11.87
C GLN A 59 5.14 -17.80 10.73
N GLN A 60 4.87 -17.06 9.65
CA GLN A 60 5.68 -17.09 8.43
C GLN A 60 6.44 -15.78 8.26
N ASP A 61 7.61 -15.82 7.62
CA ASP A 61 8.32 -14.60 7.22
C ASP A 61 7.51 -13.76 6.22
N LEU A 62 6.66 -14.42 5.44
CA LEU A 62 5.68 -13.77 4.57
C LEU A 62 4.68 -12.88 5.33
N ARG A 63 4.58 -12.97 6.67
CA ARG A 63 3.74 -12.03 7.43
C ARG A 63 4.18 -10.59 7.24
N TRP A 64 5.48 -10.32 7.10
CA TRP A 64 6.00 -8.96 7.07
C TRP A 64 5.41 -8.13 5.93
N ARG A 65 5.20 -8.73 4.75
CA ARG A 65 4.53 -8.02 3.65
C ARG A 65 3.09 -7.65 4.01
N THR A 66 2.35 -8.58 4.60
CA THR A 66 0.95 -8.36 4.98
C THR A 66 0.84 -7.37 6.13
N VAL A 67 1.65 -7.48 7.18
CA VAL A 67 1.61 -6.54 8.31
C VAL A 67 1.95 -5.11 7.86
N ILE A 68 2.96 -4.94 7.00
CA ILE A 68 3.32 -3.62 6.44
C ILE A 68 2.21 -3.09 5.52
N HIS A 69 1.63 -3.95 4.67
CA HIS A 69 0.52 -3.59 3.78
C HIS A 69 -0.68 -3.08 4.59
N GLU A 70 -1.15 -3.84 5.58
CA GLU A 70 -2.27 -3.40 6.43
C GLU A 70 -1.94 -2.15 7.22
N ALA A 71 -0.71 -2.01 7.71
CA ALA A 71 -0.26 -0.80 8.41
C ALA A 71 -0.29 0.43 7.50
N LEU A 72 0.06 0.30 6.22
CA LEU A 72 0.03 1.41 5.26
C LEU A 72 -1.39 1.94 5.02
N HIS A 73 -2.41 1.07 4.96
CA HIS A 73 -3.80 1.52 4.88
C HIS A 73 -4.23 2.41 6.07
N THR A 74 -3.60 2.24 7.23
CA THR A 74 -3.91 3.08 8.41
C THR A 74 -3.38 4.50 8.29
N LEU A 75 -2.49 4.76 7.32
CA LEU A 75 -1.86 6.06 7.06
C LEU A 75 -2.48 6.79 5.86
N SER A 76 -3.33 6.11 5.09
CA SER A 76 -4.08 6.70 3.97
C SER A 76 -5.04 7.78 4.48
N VAL A 77 -4.93 8.98 3.89
CA VAL A 77 -5.73 10.15 4.26
C VAL A 77 -7.20 9.95 3.88
N ASP A 78 -8.11 10.29 4.80
CA ASP A 78 -9.56 10.31 4.61
C ASP A 78 -10.10 9.04 3.94
N LEU A 79 -9.49 7.89 4.23
CA LEU A 79 -9.86 6.61 3.63
C LEU A 79 -11.21 6.14 4.18
N ILE A 80 -12.28 6.30 3.40
CA ILE A 80 -13.64 5.89 3.76
C ILE A 80 -14.14 4.75 2.86
N PRO A 81 -15.13 3.95 3.31
CA PRO A 81 -15.58 2.77 2.58
C PRO A 81 -16.01 3.05 1.14
N SER A 82 -16.83 4.10 0.92
CA SER A 82 -17.35 4.42 -0.41
C SER A 82 -16.22 4.71 -1.40
N SER A 83 -15.29 5.61 -1.04
CA SER A 83 -14.14 5.92 -1.90
C SER A 83 -13.23 4.72 -2.13
N TYR A 84 -13.10 3.83 -1.16
CA TYR A 84 -12.29 2.63 -1.28
C TYR A 84 -12.86 1.67 -2.31
N PHE A 85 -14.17 1.39 -2.26
CA PHE A 85 -14.80 0.51 -3.24
C PHE A 85 -14.82 1.12 -4.65
N ASP A 86 -15.00 2.44 -4.77
CA ASP A 86 -14.99 3.12 -6.08
C ASP A 86 -13.60 3.19 -6.73
N LEU A 87 -12.53 3.16 -5.92
CA LEU A 87 -11.14 3.38 -6.32
C LEU A 87 -10.20 2.32 -5.71
N LEU A 88 -10.65 1.07 -5.63
CA LEU A 88 -9.92 -0.01 -4.98
C LEU A 88 -8.50 -0.14 -5.54
N GLY A 89 -8.35 -0.18 -6.87
CA GLY A 89 -7.05 -0.34 -7.50
C GLY A 89 -6.08 0.80 -7.22
N TRP A 90 -6.59 2.02 -6.98
CA TRP A 90 -5.76 3.15 -6.56
C TRP A 90 -5.23 3.00 -5.13
N GLU A 91 -6.03 2.46 -4.21
CA GLU A 91 -5.56 2.23 -2.84
C GLU A 91 -4.62 1.03 -2.79
N GLU A 92 -5.05 -0.12 -3.30
CA GLU A 92 -4.28 -1.36 -3.26
C GLU A 92 -2.97 -1.25 -4.02
N GLY A 93 -2.98 -0.61 -5.20
CA GLY A 93 -1.77 -0.41 -5.99
C GLY A 93 -0.74 0.49 -5.28
N VAL A 94 -1.19 1.57 -4.62
CA VAL A 94 -0.31 2.47 -3.85
C VAL A 94 0.26 1.76 -2.63
N VAL A 95 -0.60 1.10 -1.86
CA VAL A 95 -0.23 0.42 -0.61
C VAL A 95 0.70 -0.76 -0.88
N GLU A 96 0.39 -1.61 -1.86
CA GLU A 96 1.23 -2.75 -2.22
C GLU A 96 2.58 -2.30 -2.79
N LYS A 97 2.63 -1.24 -3.60
CA LYS A 97 3.92 -0.73 -4.08
C LYS A 97 4.75 -0.12 -2.95
N LEU A 98 4.14 0.68 -2.07
CA LEU A 98 4.83 1.25 -0.91
C LEU A 98 5.33 0.17 0.05
N GLN A 99 4.55 -0.90 0.25
CA GLN A 99 4.98 -2.06 1.00
C GLN A 99 6.35 -2.53 0.44
N ARG A 100 6.47 -2.73 -0.87
CA ARG A 100 7.66 -3.33 -1.48
C ARG A 100 8.86 -2.40 -1.37
N LEU A 101 8.63 -1.10 -1.57
CA LEU A 101 9.65 -0.07 -1.47
C LEU A 101 10.15 0.12 -0.04
N LEU A 102 9.25 0.13 0.94
CA LEU A 102 9.58 0.49 2.32
C LEU A 102 9.96 -0.73 3.16
N ARG A 103 9.58 -1.95 2.79
CA ARG A 103 9.89 -3.16 3.57
C ARG A 103 11.37 -3.33 3.88
N PRO A 104 12.31 -3.24 2.94
CA PRO A 104 13.73 -3.40 3.27
C PRO A 104 14.19 -2.39 4.34
N VAL A 105 13.70 -1.15 4.25
CA VAL A 105 14.01 -0.07 5.21
C VAL A 105 13.41 -0.37 6.57
N ILE A 106 12.13 -0.73 6.62
CA ILE A 106 11.39 -1.06 7.84
C ILE A 106 12.03 -2.27 8.53
N LEU A 107 12.25 -3.38 7.82
CA LEU A 107 12.85 -4.59 8.40
C LEU A 107 14.25 -4.31 8.96
N THR A 108 15.05 -3.50 8.26
CA THR A 108 16.36 -3.05 8.76
C THR A 108 16.24 -2.27 10.07
N GLN A 109 15.31 -1.30 10.15
CA GLN A 109 15.06 -0.54 11.39
C GLN A 109 14.56 -1.42 12.53
N LEU A 110 13.82 -2.49 12.23
CA LEU A 110 13.34 -3.45 13.21
C LEU A 110 14.41 -4.46 13.64
N GLY A 111 15.58 -4.50 13.00
CA GLY A 111 16.61 -5.51 13.22
C GLY A 111 16.23 -6.89 12.68
N VAL A 112 15.24 -6.96 11.79
CA VAL A 112 14.72 -8.19 11.18
C VAL A 112 15.47 -8.49 9.90
N ARG A 113 15.93 -9.74 9.75
CA ARG A 113 16.69 -10.19 8.57
C ARG A 113 15.90 -11.27 7.83
N VAL A 114 15.10 -10.85 6.86
CA VAL A 114 14.42 -11.74 5.93
C VAL A 114 14.91 -11.41 4.52
N PRO A 115 15.48 -12.37 3.77
CA PRO A 115 15.94 -12.12 2.41
C PRO A 115 14.79 -11.74 1.49
N GLU A 116 15.01 -10.77 0.59
CA GLU A 116 13.99 -10.37 -0.40
C GLU A 116 13.54 -11.53 -1.30
N ALA A 117 14.41 -12.53 -1.52
CA ALA A 117 14.08 -13.76 -2.26
C ALA A 117 12.90 -14.55 -1.66
N VAL A 118 12.55 -14.33 -0.38
CA VAL A 118 11.36 -14.92 0.26
C VAL A 118 10.07 -14.34 -0.32
N PHE A 119 10.05 -13.05 -0.67
CA PHE A 119 8.84 -12.35 -1.11
C PHE A 119 8.64 -12.43 -2.63
N VAL A 120 9.72 -12.39 -3.41
CA VAL A 120 9.69 -12.31 -4.88
C VAL A 120 8.73 -13.32 -5.54
N PRO A 121 8.75 -14.64 -5.22
CA PRO A 121 7.87 -15.59 -5.89
C PRO A 121 6.38 -15.34 -5.63
N VAL A 122 6.04 -14.89 -4.42
CA VAL A 122 4.66 -14.61 -4.02
C VAL A 122 4.18 -13.31 -4.65
N GLU A 123 5.06 -12.32 -4.78
CA GLU A 123 4.76 -11.01 -5.34
C GLU A 123 4.68 -11.03 -6.87
N ALA A 124 5.44 -11.90 -7.54
CA ALA A 124 5.41 -12.03 -9.00
C ALA A 124 4.03 -12.40 -9.54
N GLY A 125 3.25 -13.18 -8.79
CA GLY A 125 1.89 -13.60 -9.15
C GLY A 125 0.78 -12.82 -8.45
N HIS A 126 1.08 -11.68 -7.81
CA HIS A 126 0.07 -10.96 -7.02
C HIS A 126 -0.95 -10.24 -7.92
N GLU A 127 -2.23 -10.34 -7.61
CA GLU A 127 -3.31 -9.73 -8.39
C GLU A 127 -3.17 -8.19 -8.51
N TYR A 128 -2.64 -7.54 -7.47
CA TYR A 128 -2.39 -6.09 -7.48
C TYR A 128 -1.25 -5.65 -8.40
N ASN A 129 -0.51 -6.56 -9.03
CA ASN A 129 0.51 -6.17 -10.02
C ASN A 129 -0.10 -5.39 -11.19
N ALA A 130 -1.33 -5.72 -11.61
CA ALA A 130 -2.02 -4.95 -12.66
C ALA A 130 -2.23 -3.48 -12.25
N TYR A 131 -2.56 -3.23 -10.98
CA TYR A 131 -2.70 -1.87 -10.44
C TYR A 131 -1.35 -1.16 -10.33
N ILE A 132 -0.31 -1.88 -9.90
CA ILE A 132 1.05 -1.34 -9.85
C ILE A 132 1.52 -0.93 -11.25
N ASP A 133 1.38 -1.79 -12.25
CA ASP A 133 1.80 -1.52 -13.62
C ASP A 133 1.07 -0.32 -14.23
N ALA A 134 -0.23 -0.18 -13.94
CA ALA A 134 -1.03 0.98 -14.33
C ALA A 134 -0.52 2.27 -13.68
N LEU A 135 -0.18 2.25 -12.38
CA LEU A 135 0.40 3.38 -11.65
C LEU A 135 1.83 3.71 -12.12
N GLU A 136 2.65 2.69 -12.40
CA GLU A 136 4.02 2.84 -12.90
C GLU A 136 4.03 3.49 -14.29
N SER A 137 3.08 3.13 -15.15
CA SER A 137 2.91 3.77 -16.45
C SER A 137 2.63 5.26 -16.31
N VAL A 138 1.75 5.63 -15.38
CA VAL A 138 1.40 7.02 -15.07
C VAL A 138 2.59 7.76 -14.48
N ARG A 139 3.28 7.15 -13.50
CA ARG A 139 4.48 7.70 -12.85
C ARG A 139 5.60 7.95 -13.87
N GLY A 140 5.83 7.00 -14.77
CA GLY A 140 6.83 7.08 -15.83
C GLY A 140 6.55 8.22 -16.79
N ALA A 141 5.30 8.41 -17.21
CA ALA A 141 4.89 9.55 -18.04
C ALA A 141 5.09 10.91 -17.36
N LEU A 142 5.02 10.95 -16.02
CA LEU A 142 5.30 12.15 -15.23
C LEU A 142 6.78 12.33 -14.89
N SER A 143 7.64 11.36 -15.22
CA SER A 143 9.04 11.30 -14.78
C SER A 143 9.19 11.46 -13.25
N ALA A 144 8.19 11.02 -12.48
CA ALA A 144 8.17 11.20 -11.04
C ALA A 144 9.08 10.15 -10.35
N PRO A 145 9.86 10.52 -9.31
CA PRO A 145 10.66 9.57 -8.56
C PRO A 145 9.79 8.49 -7.89
N ASP A 146 10.30 7.25 -7.82
CA ASP A 146 9.52 6.06 -7.42
C ASP A 146 8.81 6.26 -6.06
N SER A 147 9.54 6.25 -4.95
CA SER A 147 8.93 6.39 -3.62
C SER A 147 8.20 7.71 -3.40
N ALA A 148 8.71 8.81 -3.97
CA ALA A 148 8.09 10.14 -3.80
C ALA A 148 6.68 10.19 -4.39
N PHE A 149 6.47 9.60 -5.56
CA PHE A 149 5.15 9.53 -6.19
C PHE A 149 4.13 8.80 -5.33
N TYR A 150 4.48 7.62 -4.81
CA TYR A 150 3.54 6.83 -4.01
C TYR A 150 3.30 7.43 -2.62
N LEU A 151 4.32 8.02 -1.99
CA LEU A 151 4.16 8.73 -0.71
C LEU A 151 3.26 9.97 -0.87
N ASP A 152 3.40 10.69 -1.98
CA ASP A 152 2.52 11.82 -2.33
C ASP A 152 1.08 11.36 -2.56
N LEU A 153 0.86 10.22 -3.23
CA LEU A 153 -0.49 9.66 -3.38
C LEU A 153 -1.09 9.19 -2.06
N LEU A 154 -0.33 8.51 -1.19
CA LEU A 154 -0.78 8.13 0.16
C LEU A 154 -1.24 9.37 0.95
N ALA A 155 -0.61 10.50 0.67
CA ALA A 155 -0.87 11.79 1.28
C ALA A 155 -2.13 12.53 0.77
N VAL A 156 -2.73 12.06 -0.31
CA VAL A 156 -3.93 12.65 -0.91
C VAL A 156 -5.14 11.79 -0.57
N PRO A 157 -6.28 12.38 -0.15
CA PRO A 157 -7.53 11.65 0.03
C PRO A 157 -7.81 10.75 -1.19
N LEU A 158 -8.20 9.49 -0.97
CA LEU A 158 -8.31 8.51 -2.06
C LEU A 158 -9.16 9.01 -3.24
N LYS A 159 -10.32 9.62 -2.95
CA LYS A 159 -11.22 10.24 -3.94
C LYS A 159 -10.57 11.32 -4.81
N ASP A 160 -9.50 11.95 -4.33
CA ASP A 160 -8.83 13.07 -4.97
C ASP A 160 -7.56 12.66 -5.73
N ARG A 161 -7.03 11.44 -5.51
CA ARG A 161 -5.79 10.95 -6.17
C ARG A 161 -5.83 11.04 -7.70
N PRO A 162 -6.92 10.63 -8.40
CA PRO A 162 -6.95 10.74 -9.87
C PRO A 162 -6.82 12.19 -10.34
N ARG A 163 -7.55 13.11 -9.67
CA ARG A 163 -7.49 14.54 -9.98
C ARG A 163 -6.09 15.11 -9.71
N HIS A 164 -5.48 14.73 -8.59
CA HIS A 164 -4.13 15.15 -8.21
C HIS A 164 -3.09 14.80 -9.29
N VAL A 165 -3.10 13.54 -9.74
CA VAL A 165 -2.23 13.05 -10.82
C VAL A 165 -2.45 13.81 -12.13
N ILE A 166 -3.70 14.11 -12.50
CA ILE A 166 -4.00 14.91 -13.69
C ILE A 166 -3.41 16.32 -13.57
N GLN A 167 -3.48 16.95 -12.39
CA GLN A 167 -2.91 18.29 -12.19
C GLN A 167 -1.39 18.29 -12.37
N HIS A 168 -0.69 17.24 -11.91
CA HIS A 168 0.73 17.08 -12.19
C HIS A 168 0.98 16.95 -13.70
N GLY A 169 0.17 16.19 -14.43
CA GLY A 169 0.29 16.08 -15.88
C GLY A 169 0.15 17.42 -16.62
N LYS A 170 -0.64 18.38 -16.12
CA LYS A 170 -0.87 19.66 -16.79
C LYS A 170 0.37 20.56 -16.89
N VAL A 171 1.42 20.29 -16.11
CA VAL A 171 2.69 21.04 -16.21
C VAL A 171 3.56 20.56 -17.38
N LEU A 172 3.21 19.43 -18.00
CA LEU A 172 3.93 18.89 -19.14
C LEU A 172 3.73 19.75 -20.40
N PRO A 173 4.70 19.76 -21.34
CA PRO A 173 4.53 20.33 -22.67
C PRO A 173 3.26 19.79 -23.36
N PRO A 174 2.58 20.57 -24.23
CA PRO A 174 1.27 20.19 -24.78
C PRO A 174 1.22 18.81 -25.48
N GLN A 175 2.30 18.43 -26.17
CA GLN A 175 2.38 17.12 -26.84
C GLN A 175 2.51 15.97 -25.84
N GLU A 176 3.33 16.16 -24.81
CA GLU A 176 3.53 15.20 -23.72
C GLU A 176 2.26 15.08 -22.88
N PHE A 177 1.59 16.18 -22.57
CA PHE A 177 0.31 16.17 -21.86
C PHE A 177 -0.75 15.37 -22.62
N LYS A 178 -0.85 15.54 -23.95
CA LYS A 178 -1.76 14.74 -24.78
C LYS A 178 -1.44 13.24 -24.76
N HIS A 179 -0.15 12.89 -24.72
CA HIS A 179 0.27 11.50 -24.55
C HIS A 179 -0.10 10.98 -23.15
N PHE A 180 0.24 11.72 -22.10
CA PHE A 180 -0.10 11.44 -20.72
C PHE A 180 -1.60 11.24 -20.52
N GLN A 181 -2.48 12.08 -21.10
CA GLN A 181 -3.92 11.94 -20.96
C GLN A 181 -4.44 10.59 -21.49
N ARG A 182 -3.91 10.11 -22.61
CA ARG A 182 -4.29 8.80 -23.17
C ARG A 182 -3.82 7.66 -22.28
N LEU A 183 -2.58 7.75 -21.80
CA LEU A 183 -2.02 6.77 -20.89
C LEU A 183 -2.80 6.74 -19.57
N PHE A 184 -3.07 7.91 -18.99
CA PHE A 184 -3.84 8.05 -17.76
C PHE A 184 -5.23 7.45 -17.92
N ALA A 185 -5.93 7.71 -19.04
CA ALA A 185 -7.25 7.12 -19.28
C ALA A 185 -7.21 5.58 -19.33
N ALA A 186 -6.20 4.99 -19.98
CA ALA A 186 -6.02 3.54 -20.03
C ALA A 186 -5.69 2.95 -18.64
N SER A 187 -4.74 3.56 -17.91
CA SER A 187 -4.42 3.15 -16.54
C SER A 187 -5.60 3.31 -15.59
N PHE A 188 -6.40 4.37 -15.75
CA PHE A 188 -7.54 4.64 -14.88
C PHE A 188 -8.62 3.55 -14.98
N ALA A 189 -8.86 3.01 -16.18
CA ALA A 189 -9.79 1.89 -16.36
C ALA A 189 -9.33 0.66 -15.55
N VAL A 190 -8.05 0.28 -15.66
CA VAL A 190 -7.46 -0.83 -14.87
C VAL A 190 -7.59 -0.56 -13.37
N LEU A 191 -7.32 0.67 -12.92
CA LEU A 191 -7.37 1.04 -11.51
C LEU A 191 -8.80 1.13 -10.93
N ARG A 192 -9.84 1.19 -11.77
CA ARG A 192 -11.23 1.02 -11.36
C ARG A 192 -11.68 -0.44 -11.28
N GLY A 193 -10.89 -1.36 -11.86
CA GLY A 193 -11.27 -2.76 -12.01
C GLY A 193 -12.22 -3.03 -13.18
N ASP A 194 -12.19 -2.17 -14.21
CA ASP A 194 -12.93 -2.34 -15.47
C ASP A 194 -12.18 -3.24 -16.48
#